data_AF-A0A378WGF9-F1
#
_entry.id   AF-A0A378WGF9-F1
#
_cell.length_a   1.000
_cell.length_b   1.000
_cell.length_c   1.000
_cell.angle_alpha   90.00
_cell.angle_beta   90.00
_cell.angle_gamma   90.00
#
_symmetry.space_group_name_H-M   'P 1'
#
loop_
_entity.id
_entity.type
_entity.pdbx_description
1 polymer ?
#
loop_
_entity_poly.entity_id
_entity_poly.type
_entity_poly.pdbx_seq_one_letter_code
_entity_poly.pdbx_strand_id
1 'polypeptide(L)'
;MTANLLQPLKETTQFFKTIQNKLHFAATGHTAAELVYRCVNAAKPLMGLTHTTDGVVRKKDIKTAQNYLNEKEISQLNRIVIM
;
A
#
# COMPACT_ATOMS: atom_id res chain seq x y z
N MET A 1 30.70 16.72 -13.87
CA MET A 1 29.76 15.95 -14.70
C MET A 1 29.31 14.69 -13.95
N THR A 2 28.60 14.84 -12.84
CA THR A 2 27.95 13.70 -12.16
C THR A 2 26.48 13.72 -12.56
N ALA A 3 26.12 12.77 -13.41
CA ALA A 3 24.79 12.63 -13.95
C ALA A 3 23.76 12.41 -12.82
N ASN A 4 22.65 13.12 -12.97
CA ASN A 4 21.45 13.12 -12.16
C ASN A 4 20.75 11.75 -12.20
N LEU A 5 21.32 10.73 -11.54
CA LEU A 5 20.84 9.35 -11.52
C LEU A 5 19.70 9.08 -10.49
N LEU A 6 19.13 10.12 -9.88
CA LEU A 6 18.19 9.99 -8.75
C LEU A 6 16.85 10.69 -8.97
N GLN A 7 16.49 11.03 -10.20
CA GLN A 7 15.10 11.37 -10.51
C GLN A 7 14.38 10.12 -10.96
N PRO A 8 13.39 9.61 -10.19
CA PRO A 8 12.62 8.46 -10.63
C PRO A 8 11.93 8.84 -11.94
N LEU A 9 12.24 8.09 -13.01
CA LEU A 9 11.61 8.30 -14.32
C LEU A 9 10.09 8.23 -14.13
N LYS A 10 9.38 9.28 -14.56
CA LYS A 10 7.94 9.43 -14.35
C LYS A 10 7.18 8.20 -14.84
N GLU A 11 7.58 7.67 -15.99
CA GLU A 11 7.02 6.47 -16.62
C GLU A 11 7.25 5.23 -15.76
N THR A 12 8.49 5.00 -15.30
CA THR A 12 8.83 3.89 -14.40
C THR A 12 8.03 3.95 -13.10
N THR A 13 7.89 5.14 -12.52
CA THR A 13 7.07 5.33 -11.30
C THR A 13 5.60 4.98 -11.56
N GLN A 14 5.04 5.42 -12.69
CA GLN A 14 3.66 5.13 -13.05
C GLN A 14 3.46 3.64 -13.35
N PHE A 15 4.42 2.99 -14.00
CA PHE A 15 4.42 1.56 -14.25
C PHE A 15 4.36 0.78 -12.93
N PHE A 16 5.28 1.03 -12.00
CA PHE A 16 5.29 0.32 -10.71
C PHE A 16 4.05 0.59 -9.87
N LYS A 17 3.52 1.82 -9.86
CA LYS A 17 2.24 2.13 -9.21
C LYS A 17 1.08 1.30 -9.80
N THR A 18 1.07 1.15 -11.13
CA THR A 18 0.05 0.37 -11.83
C THR A 18 0.16 -1.12 -11.48
N ILE A 19 1.37 -1.67 -11.51
CA ILE A 19 1.63 -3.07 -11.13
C ILE A 19 1.25 -3.29 -9.66
N GLN A 20 1.68 -2.41 -8.74
CA GLN A 20 1.36 -2.51 -7.32
C GLN A 20 -0.15 -2.52 -7.08
N ASN A 21 -0.91 -1.67 -7.78
CA ASN A 21 -2.36 -1.63 -7.66
C ASN A 21 -3.03 -2.91 -8.20
N LYS A 22 -2.49 -3.48 -9.30
CA LYS A 22 -2.95 -4.78 -9.82
C LYS A 22 -2.68 -5.92 -8.84
N LEU A 23 -1.53 -5.91 -8.17
CA LEU A 23 -1.19 -6.91 -7.14
C LEU A 23 -2.11 -6.83 -5.93
N HIS A 24 -2.44 -5.62 -5.46
CA HIS A 24 -3.46 -5.43 -4.41
C HIS A 24 -4.81 -6.03 -4.83
N PHE A 25 -5.23 -5.76 -6.07
CA PHE A 25 -6.48 -6.30 -6.60
C PHE A 25 -6.44 -7.84 -6.68
N ALA A 26 -5.34 -8.42 -7.14
CA ALA A 26 -5.20 -9.88 -7.23
C ALA A 26 -5.23 -10.56 -5.85
N ALA A 27 -4.66 -9.92 -4.81
CA ALA A 27 -4.65 -10.46 -3.46
C ALA A 27 -5.97 -10.29 -2.71
N THR A 28 -6.67 -9.16 -2.91
CA THR A 28 -7.78 -8.72 -2.03
C THR A 28 -9.12 -8.56 -2.74
N GLY A 29 -9.14 -8.58 -4.08
CA GLY A 29 -10.30 -8.23 -4.90
C GLY A 29 -10.58 -6.73 -4.99
N HIS A 30 -9.70 -5.89 -4.44
CA HIS A 30 -9.86 -4.44 -4.39
C HIS A 30 -8.58 -3.70 -4.78
N THR A 31 -8.75 -2.56 -5.45
CA THR A 31 -7.64 -1.62 -5.67
C THR A 31 -7.19 -1.00 -4.36
N ALA A 32 -5.96 -0.50 -4.31
CA ALA A 32 -5.43 0.18 -3.12
C ALA A 32 -6.32 1.35 -2.68
N ALA A 33 -6.90 2.09 -3.64
CA ALA A 33 -7.80 3.20 -3.35
C ALA A 33 -9.13 2.74 -2.72
N GLU A 34 -9.75 1.69 -3.25
CA GLU A 34 -10.98 1.11 -2.69
C GLU A 34 -10.74 0.54 -1.30
N LEU A 35 -9.58 -0.09 -1.09
CA LEU A 35 -9.18 -0.66 0.20
C LEU A 35 -9.06 0.42 1.27
N VAL A 36 -8.34 1.51 0.95
CA VAL A 36 -8.24 2.68 1.83
C VAL A 36 -9.63 3.28 2.09
N TYR A 37 -10.43 3.50 1.04
CA TYR A 37 -11.76 4.10 1.18
C TYR A 37 -12.68 3.29 2.12
N ARG A 38 -12.63 1.96 2.03
CA ARG A 38 -13.47 1.07 2.84
C ARG A 38 -12.97 0.87 4.27
N CYS A 39 -11.65 0.90 4.48
CA CYS A 39 -11.06 0.56 5.77
C CYS A 39 -10.82 1.77 6.67
N VAL A 40 -10.55 2.95 6.10
CA VAL A 40 -10.31 4.18 6.85
C VAL A 40 -11.55 4.54 7.68
N ASN A 41 -11.40 4.56 9.00
CA ASN A 41 -12.48 5.00 9.89
C ASN A 41 -11.90 5.64 11.15
N ALA A 42 -12.13 6.95 11.33
CA ALA A 42 -11.66 7.72 12.47
C ALA A 42 -12.24 7.29 13.83
N ALA A 43 -13.37 6.59 13.85
CA ALA A 43 -13.96 6.05 15.08
C ALA A 43 -13.29 4.74 15.54
N LYS A 44 -12.47 4.10 14.69
CA LYS A 44 -11.75 2.86 15.05
C LYS A 44 -10.40 3.19 15.70
N PRO A 45 -9.89 2.32 16.59
CA PRO A 45 -8.51 2.40 17.05
C PRO A 45 -7.55 2.51 15.86
N LEU A 46 -6.55 3.41 15.97
CA LEU A 46 -5.57 3.68 14.91
C LEU A 46 -6.19 3.98 13.52
N MET A 47 -7.39 4.55 13.48
CA MET A 47 -8.13 4.82 12.23
C MET A 47 -8.48 3.57 11.40
N GLY A 48 -8.41 2.38 12.02
CA GLY A 48 -8.59 1.09 11.34
C GLY A 48 -7.31 0.48 10.76
N LEU A 49 -6.14 1.11 10.98
CA LEU A 49 -4.85 0.57 10.58
C LEU A 49 -4.51 -0.70 11.39
N THR A 50 -4.07 -1.74 10.71
CA THR A 50 -3.52 -2.97 11.29
C THR A 50 -2.02 -2.84 11.56
N HIS A 51 -1.35 -1.97 10.81
CA HIS A 51 0.08 -1.69 10.97
C HIS A 51 0.35 -0.18 11.02
N THR A 52 1.08 0.26 12.04
CA THR A 52 1.58 1.63 12.16
C THR A 52 3.00 1.61 12.71
N THR A 53 3.83 2.54 12.28
CA THR A 53 5.14 2.72 12.91
C THR A 53 4.90 3.40 14.28
N ASP A 54 5.45 2.83 15.36
CA ASP A 54 5.40 3.37 16.74
C ASP A 54 4.00 3.56 17.37
N GLY A 55 2.94 2.94 16.82
CA GLY A 55 1.59 3.09 17.34
C GLY A 55 0.96 4.47 17.12
N VAL A 56 1.61 5.34 16.33
CA VAL A 56 1.13 6.69 16.01
C VAL A 56 0.66 6.73 14.56
N VAL A 57 -0.59 7.15 14.36
CA VAL A 57 -1.18 7.32 13.02
C VAL A 57 -0.57 8.54 12.32
N ARG A 58 0.16 8.33 11.22
CA ARG A 58 0.69 9.41 10.39
C ARG A 58 -0.04 9.50 9.05
N LYS A 59 0.03 10.68 8.42
CA LYS A 59 -0.53 10.92 7.08
C LYS A 59 -0.02 9.95 6.00
N LYS A 60 1.20 9.44 6.16
CA LYS A 60 1.75 8.42 5.25
C LYS A 60 1.08 7.07 5.46
N ASP A 61 0.78 6.72 6.70
CA ASP A 61 0.28 5.39 7.06
C ASP A 61 -1.15 5.20 6.55
N ILE A 62 -1.96 6.26 6.65
CA ILE A 62 -3.34 6.26 6.15
C ILE A 62 -3.45 6.19 4.62
N LYS A 63 -2.37 6.53 3.90
CA LYS A 63 -2.33 6.47 2.42
C LYS A 63 -1.84 5.11 1.90
N THR A 64 -1.23 4.31 2.76
CA THR A 64 -0.66 3.01 2.38
C THR A 64 -1.70 1.92 2.61
N ALA A 65 -2.27 1.38 1.53
CA ALA A 65 -3.32 0.36 1.60
C ALA A 65 -2.89 -0.91 2.38
N GLN A 66 -1.63 -1.31 2.28
CA GLN A 66 -1.09 -2.47 2.99
C GLN A 66 -1.23 -2.36 4.52
N ASN A 67 -1.23 -1.15 5.06
CA ASN A 67 -1.38 -0.93 6.50
C ASN A 67 -2.80 -1.17 7.02
N TYR A 68 -3.76 -1.46 6.12
CA TYR A 68 -5.12 -1.88 6.47
C TYR A 68 -5.36 -3.38 6.27
N LEU A 69 -4.37 -4.12 5.76
CA LEU A 69 -4.49 -5.54 5.48
C LEU A 69 -4.20 -6.37 6.73
N ASN A 70 -4.90 -7.50 6.86
CA ASN A 70 -4.58 -8.50 7.87
C ASN A 70 -3.48 -9.48 7.37
N GLU A 71 -2.99 -10.33 8.27
CA GLU A 71 -1.92 -11.30 7.96
C GLU A 71 -2.26 -12.23 6.80
N LYS A 72 -3.54 -12.63 6.64
CA LYS A 72 -3.97 -13.52 5.55
C LYS A 72 -3.87 -12.82 4.20
N GLU A 73 -4.33 -11.57 4.12
CA GLU A 73 -4.25 -10.75 2.90
C GLU A 73 -2.79 -10.41 2.55
N ILE A 74 -1.96 -10.09 3.54
CA ILE A 74 -0.52 -9.90 3.36
C ILE A 74 0.15 -11.18 2.87
N SER A 75 -0.21 -12.34 3.42
CA SER A 75 0.30 -13.65 2.97
C SER A 75 -0.07 -13.93 1.51
N GLN A 76 -1.30 -13.63 1.11
CA GLN A 76 -1.74 -13.76 -0.29
C GLN A 76 -0.96 -12.84 -1.22
N LEU A 77 -0.75 -11.57 -0.82
CA LEU A 77 0.04 -10.63 -1.60
C LEU A 77 1.49 -11.11 -1.75
N ASN A 78 2.11 -11.60 -0.67
CA ASN A 78 3.47 -12.12 -0.67
C ASN A 78 3.63 -13.35 -1.59
N ARG A 79 2.63 -14.24 -1.67
CA ARG A 79 2.65 -15.38 -2.60
C ARG A 79 2.67 -14.96 -4.07
N ILE A 80 2.15 -13.79 -4.41
CA ILE A 80 2.15 -13.28 -5.78
C ILE A 80 3.48 -12.58 -6.11
N VAL A 81 4.09 -11.93 -5.11
CA VAL A 81 5.27 -11.07 -5.29
C VAL A 81 6.59 -11.83 -5.19
N ILE A 82 6.68 -12.87 -4.35
CA ILE A 82 7.94 -13.52 -3.95
C ILE A 82 8.06 -14.92 -4.57
N MET A 83 7.86 -15.06 -5.89
CA MET A 83 8.21 -16.31 -6.59
C MET A 83 9.72 -16.42 -6.78
#